data_AF-A0A0D7CLX4-F1
#
_entry.id   AF-A0A0D7CLX4-F1
#
_cell.length_a   1.000
_cell.length_b   1.000
_cell.length_c   1.000
_cell.angle_alpha   90.00
_cell.angle_beta   90.00
_cell.angle_gamma   90.00
#
_symmetry.space_group_name_H-M   'P 1'
#
loop_
_entity.id
_entity.type
_entity.pdbx_description
1 polymer ?
#
loop_
_entity_poly.entity_id
_entity_poly.type
_entity_poly.pdbx_seq_one_letter_code
_entity_poly.pdbx_strand_id
1 'polypeptide(L)' 'METVYTVLADSRDTAHERITRLCQLLDLAPLGGPSVVLGRGRWLARAVESKRPAEGETSS' A
#
# COMPACT_ATOMS: atom_id res chain seq x y z
N MET A 1 -0.51 12.35 2.36
CA MET A 1 -1.36 11.81 3.43
C MET A 1 -1.06 10.31 3.55
N GLU A 2 -0.95 9.74 4.75
CA GLU A 2 -0.73 8.30 4.93
C GLU A 2 -2.10 7.60 5.05
N THR A 3 -2.31 6.58 4.23
CA THR A 3 -3.50 5.73 4.23
C THR A 3 -3.15 4.38 4.85
N VAL A 4 -3.92 3.98 5.86
CA VAL A 4 -3.79 2.68 6.52
C VAL A 4 -4.90 1.77 6.05
N TYR A 5 -4.56 0.56 5.62
CA TYR A 5 -5.53 -0.44 5.21
C TYR A 5 -5.13 -1.83 5.70
N THR A 6 -6.13 -2.72 5.74
CA THR A 6 -5.99 -4.06 6.26
C THR A 6 -6.44 -5.07 5.22
N VAL A 7 -5.65 -6.12 5.00
CA VAL A 7 -6.03 -7.25 4.16
C VAL A 7 -6.15 -8.53 4.99
N LEU A 8 -6.99 -9.45 4.52
CA LEU A 8 -7.02 -10.82 5.03
C LEU A 8 -6.07 -11.68 4.20
N ALA A 9 -5.22 -12.47 4.83
CA ALA A 9 -4.29 -13.41 4.22
C ALA A 9 -3.78 -14.42 5.26
N ASP A 10 -3.58 -15.66 4.86
CA ASP A 10 -3.07 -16.75 5.69
C ASP A 10 -1.54 -16.71 5.89
N SER A 11 -0.81 -16.08 4.98
CA SER A 11 0.65 -15.94 5.01
C SER A 11 1.10 -14.50 4.78
N ARG A 12 2.37 -14.22 5.11
CA ARG A 12 3.00 -12.92 4.86
C ARG A 12 3.10 -12.62 3.36
N ASP A 13 3.40 -13.64 2.56
CA ASP A 13 3.61 -13.50 1.11
C ASP A 13 2.27 -13.21 0.42
N THR A 14 1.22 -13.98 0.76
CA THR A 14 -0.15 -13.71 0.29
C THR A 14 -0.61 -12.30 0.69
N ALA A 15 -0.26 -11.85 1.90
CA ALA A 15 -0.58 -10.49 2.34
C ALA A 15 0.15 -9.45 1.49
N HIS A 16 1.45 -9.66 1.25
CA HIS A 16 2.28 -8.77 0.44
C HIS A 16 1.73 -8.62 -0.98
N GLU A 17 1.40 -9.73 -1.66
CA GLU A 17 0.82 -9.71 -3.01
C GLU A 17 -0.50 -8.92 -3.05
N ARG A 18 -1.41 -9.17 -2.10
CA ARG A 18 -2.70 -8.47 -2.01
C ARG A 18 -2.53 -6.98 -1.76
N ILE A 19 -1.61 -6.62 -0.87
CA ILE A 19 -1.27 -5.23 -0.55
C ILE A 19 -0.69 -4.52 -1.76
N THR A 20 0.28 -5.13 -2.45
CA THR A 20 0.89 -4.57 -3.67
C THR A 20 -0.16 -4.34 -4.75
N ARG A 21 -1.04 -5.32 -4.99
CA ARG A 21 -2.13 -5.18 -5.95
C ARG A 21 -3.11 -4.06 -5.56
N LEU A 22 -3.47 -3.95 -4.28
CA LEU A 22 -4.36 -2.90 -3.80
C LEU A 22 -3.73 -1.51 -3.95
N CYS A 23 -2.44 -1.38 -3.62
CA CYS A 23 -1.66 -0.16 -3.83
C CYS A 23 -1.70 0.29 -5.29
N GLN A 24 -1.45 -0.63 -6.24
CA GLN A 24 -1.50 -0.32 -7.68
C GLN A 24 -2.89 0.17 -8.13
N LEU A 25 -3.95 -0.47 -7.65
CA LEU A 25 -5.33 -0.09 -8.00
C LEU A 25 -5.74 1.29 -7.47
N LEU A 26 -5.14 1.71 -6.35
CA LEU A 26 -5.45 2.97 -5.67
C LEU A 26 -4.43 4.08 -5.95
N ASP A 27 -3.46 3.84 -6.85
CA ASP A 27 -2.32 4.73 -7.11
C ASP A 27 -1.58 5.14 -5.82
N LEU A 28 -1.31 4.14 -4.97
CA LEU A 28 -0.61 4.28 -3.69
C LEU A 28 0.75 3.58 -3.71
N ALA A 29 1.72 4.13 -2.97
CA ALA A 29 3.03 3.56 -2.73
C ALA A 29 3.13 3.01 -1.29
N PRO A 30 3.43 1.71 -1.09
CA PRO A 30 3.48 1.11 0.23
C PRO A 30 4.67 1.62 1.05
N LEU A 31 4.42 1.96 2.31
CA LEU A 31 5.40 2.35 3.33
C LEU A 31 5.85 1.11 4.11
N GLY A 32 6.67 0.28 3.46
CA GLY A 32 7.24 -0.93 4.05
C GLY A 32 6.36 -2.18 3.88
N GLY A 33 6.77 -3.26 4.53
CA GLY A 33 6.11 -4.57 4.43
C GLY A 33 4.90 -4.72 5.37
N PRO A 34 4.02 -5.70 5.09
CA PRO A 34 2.86 -6.00 5.93
C PRO A 34 3.25 -6.42 7.36
N SER A 35 2.48 -5.94 8.33
CA SER A 35 2.60 -6.30 9.74
C SER A 35 1.34 -7.01 10.24
N VAL A 36 1.50 -8.12 10.97
CA VAL A 36 0.36 -8.84 11.60
C VAL A 36 -0.17 -8.01 12.75
N VAL A 37 -1.50 -7.81 12.82
CA VAL A 37 -2.12 -7.04 13.91
C VAL A 37 -2.89 -7.89 14.90
N LEU A 38 -3.58 -8.95 14.46
CA LEU A 38 -4.59 -9.65 15.30
C LEU A 38 -4.53 -11.19 15.25
N GLY A 39 -3.43 -11.80 14.81
CA GLY A 39 -3.21 -13.26 14.91
C GLY A 39 -4.20 -14.16 14.13
N ARG A 40 -5.05 -13.59 13.26
CA ARG A 40 -6.08 -14.31 12.47
C ARG A 40 -6.00 -13.96 10.99
N GLY A 41 -4.78 -13.90 10.47
CA GLY A 41 -4.54 -13.54 9.07
C GLY A 41 -4.93 -12.10 8.71
N ARG A 42 -5.03 -11.20 9.69
CA ARG A 42 -5.22 -9.76 9.43
C ARG A 42 -3.87 -9.07 9.39
N TRP A 43 -3.57 -8.47 8.23
CA TRP A 43 -2.32 -7.80 7.94
C TRP A 43 -2.58 -6.33 7.67
N LEU A 44 -1.83 -5.48 8.34
CA LEU A 44 -1.88 -4.04 8.16
C LEU A 44 -0.77 -3.59 7.22
N ALA A 45 -1.13 -2.69 6.33
CA ALA A 45 -0.21 -1.97 5.48
C ALA A 45 -0.49 -0.48 5.57
N ARG A 46 0.56 0.28 5.33
CA ARG A 46 0.53 1.73 5.28
C ARG A 46 1.02 2.11 3.91
N ALA A 47 0.41 3.11 3.29
CA ALA A 47 0.83 3.61 2.01
C ALA A 47 0.61 5.12 1.95
N VAL A 48 1.27 5.76 1.00
CA VAL A 48 1.04 7.16 0.65
C VAL A 48 0.55 7.23 -0.78
N GLU A 49 -0.07 8.33 -1.17
CA GLU A 49 -0.31 8.61 -2.58
C GLU A 49 1.02 8.50 -3.35
N SER A 50 1.00 7.72 -4.42
CA SER A 50 2.05 7.74 -5.40
C SER A 50 2.01 9.13 -6.01
N LYS A 51 2.91 10.04 -5.60
CA LYS A 51 3.09 11.29 -6.32
C LYS A 51 3.47 10.91 -7.76
N ARG A 52 2.49 10.96 -8.67
CA ARG A 52 2.78 11.13 -10.08
C ARG A 52 3.64 12.40 -10.15
N PRO A 53 4.82 12.39 -10.78
CA PRO A 53 5.55 13.64 -10.97
C PRO A 53 4.56 14.62 -11.59
N ALA A 54 4.39 15.78 -10.96
CA ALA A 54 3.66 16.86 -11.59
C ALA A 54 4.43 17.11 -12.90
N GLU A 55 3.83 16.71 -14.03
CA GLU A 55 4.34 17.12 -15.34
C GLU A 55 4.44 18.63 -15.27
N GLY A 56 5.68 19.10 -15.35
CA GLY A 56 6.06 20.43 -14.89
C GLY A 56 5.21 21.50 -15.56
N GLU A 57 4.89 22.53 -14.77
CA GLU A 57 4.81 23.90 -15.27
C GLU A 57 6.10 24.19 -16.06
N THR A 58 6.09 23.87 -17.35
CA THR A 58 7.01 24.46 -18.32
C THR A 58 6.45 25.85 -18.58
N SER A 59 6.81 26.78 -17.70
CA SER A 59 6.90 28.19 -18.08
C SER A 59 8.15 28.35 -18.94
N SER A 60 7.97 28.56 -20.25
CA SER A 60 8.87 29.32 -21.13
C SER A 60 8.14 29.65 -22.41
#